data_AF-W9VIX5-F1
#
_entry.id   AF-W9VIX5-F1
#
_cell.length_a   1.000
_cell.length_b   1.000
_cell.length_c   1.000
_cell.angle_alpha   90.00
_cell.angle_beta   90.00
_cell.angle_gamma   90.00
#
_symmetry.space_group_name_H-M   'P 1'
#
loop_
_entity.id
_entity.type
_entity.pdbx_description
1 polymer ?
#
loop_
_entity_poly.entity_id
_entity_poly.type
_entity_poly.pdbx_seq_one_letter_code
_entity_poly.pdbx_strand_id
1 'polypeptide(L)'
;MSPTPQERFTEASKHATLIRALLAHPSMRLNCEGLPDRSDTPATLYNVADFELSTYKKYLLPILPPDADKNSKALAISKADKVKENPSLLTDDMYPRMNVGGFIEKWQDAIGRTVMITSIILEPRKQILFGGFLTLGRR
;
A
#
# COMPACT_ATOMS: atom_id res chain seq x y z
N MET A 1 17.64 -12.61 -5.48
CA MET A 1 16.66 -13.71 -5.62
C MET A 1 15.33 -13.08 -6.01
N SER A 2 14.63 -13.60 -7.01
CA SER A 2 13.32 -13.08 -7.42
C SER A 2 12.23 -13.57 -6.46
N PRO A 3 11.28 -12.72 -6.04
CA PRO A 3 10.21 -13.14 -5.15
C PRO A 3 9.24 -14.10 -5.85
N THR A 4 8.70 -15.01 -5.07
CA THR A 4 7.60 -15.90 -5.47
C THR A 4 6.29 -15.12 -5.65
N PRO A 5 5.31 -15.64 -6.41
CA PRO A 5 3.96 -15.07 -6.46
C PRO A 5 3.33 -14.86 -5.07
N GLN A 6 3.50 -15.85 -4.17
CA GLN A 6 2.98 -15.79 -2.80
C GLN A 6 3.60 -14.66 -1.98
N GLU A 7 4.92 -14.45 -2.07
CA GLU A 7 5.58 -13.33 -1.38
C GLU A 7 5.07 -11.98 -1.88
N ARG A 8 4.91 -11.84 -3.21
CA ARG A 8 4.35 -10.63 -3.82
C ARG A 8 2.94 -10.35 -3.36
N PHE A 9 2.08 -11.37 -3.35
CA PHE A 9 0.69 -11.26 -2.86
C PHE A 9 0.64 -10.86 -1.38
N THR A 10 1.45 -11.55 -0.57
CA THR A 10 1.50 -11.35 0.88
C THR A 10 1.91 -9.93 1.21
N GLU A 11 2.97 -9.44 0.56
CA GLU A 11 3.46 -8.09 0.80
C GLU A 11 2.43 -7.04 0.35
N ALA A 12 1.90 -7.17 -0.87
CA ALA A 12 0.86 -6.27 -1.36
C ALA A 12 -0.39 -6.24 -0.47
N SER A 13 -0.78 -7.37 0.12
CA SER A 13 -1.91 -7.46 1.05
C SER A 13 -1.66 -6.71 2.36
N LYS A 14 -0.42 -6.71 2.87
CA LYS A 14 -0.05 -5.91 4.05
C LYS A 14 -0.18 -4.42 3.75
N HIS A 15 0.38 -3.97 2.62
CA HIS A 15 0.28 -2.57 2.19
C HIS A 15 -1.18 -2.14 1.97
N ALA A 16 -1.99 -2.94 1.28
CA ALA A 16 -3.42 -2.66 1.11
C ALA A 16 -4.15 -2.56 2.46
N THR A 17 -3.79 -3.38 3.44
CA THR A 17 -4.34 -3.33 4.80
C THR A 17 -3.91 -2.07 5.54
N LEU A 18 -2.64 -1.69 5.47
CA LEU A 18 -2.15 -0.44 6.05
C LEU A 18 -2.81 0.78 5.43
N ILE A 19 -2.96 0.83 4.10
CA ILE A 19 -3.69 1.89 3.40
C ILE A 19 -5.11 2.00 3.94
N ARG A 20 -5.85 0.89 4.02
CA ARG A 20 -7.21 0.89 4.57
C ARG A 20 -7.26 1.44 5.99
N ALA A 21 -6.30 1.06 6.84
CA ALA A 21 -6.22 1.56 8.21
C ALA A 21 -5.94 3.07 8.27
N LEU A 22 -5.02 3.57 7.42
CA LEU A 22 -4.71 5.00 7.31
C LEU A 22 -5.92 5.79 6.80
N LEU A 23 -6.60 5.28 5.77
CA LEU A 23 -7.79 5.92 5.20
C LEU A 23 -8.98 5.93 6.18
N ALA A 24 -9.06 4.94 7.07
CA ALA A 24 -10.07 4.86 8.13
C ALA A 24 -9.71 5.67 9.39
N HIS A 25 -8.54 6.33 9.43
CA HIS A 25 -8.12 7.10 10.59
C HIS A 25 -9.10 8.28 10.85
N PRO A 26 -9.54 8.57 12.09
CA PRO A 26 -10.55 9.59 12.36
C PRO A 26 -10.21 11.01 11.86
N SER A 27 -8.92 11.34 11.85
CA SER A 27 -8.39 12.61 11.35
C SER A 27 -8.09 12.60 9.84
N MET A 28 -8.33 11.49 9.14
CA MET A 28 -8.22 11.44 7.69
C MET A 28 -9.42 12.16 7.08
N ARG A 29 -9.16 13.05 6.12
CA ARG A 29 -10.18 13.65 5.27
C ARG A 29 -9.95 13.16 3.86
N LEU A 30 -11.02 12.73 3.21
CA LEU A 30 -10.97 12.16 1.86
C LEU A 30 -11.67 13.10 0.89
N ASN A 31 -11.09 13.25 -0.29
CA ASN A 31 -11.72 13.95 -1.41
C ASN A 31 -12.83 13.10 -2.05
N CYS A 32 -13.48 13.64 -3.09
CA CYS A 32 -14.57 12.98 -3.82
C CYS A 32 -14.18 11.63 -4.45
N GLU A 33 -12.88 11.41 -4.69
CA GLU A 33 -12.32 10.20 -5.27
C GLU A 33 -11.97 9.14 -4.21
N GLY A 34 -12.13 9.47 -2.93
CA GLY A 34 -11.77 8.60 -1.81
C GLY A 34 -10.26 8.56 -1.53
N LEU A 35 -9.51 9.57 -1.98
CA LEU A 35 -8.08 9.74 -1.70
C LEU A 35 -7.86 10.79 -0.61
N PRO A 36 -6.73 10.75 0.13
CA PRO A 36 -6.42 11.73 1.16
C PRO A 36 -6.48 13.17 0.62
N ASP A 37 -7.17 14.05 1.33
CA ASP A 37 -7.20 15.48 1.06
C ASP A 37 -6.08 16.19 1.83
N ARG A 38 -5.21 16.89 1.09
CA ARG A 38 -4.03 17.54 1.65
C ARG A 38 -4.35 18.77 2.50
N SER A 39 -5.42 19.51 2.19
CA SER A 39 -5.73 20.74 2.93
C SER A 39 -6.26 20.45 4.32
N ASP A 40 -7.00 19.35 4.45
CA ASP A 40 -7.84 19.08 5.63
C ASP A 40 -7.35 17.89 6.46
N THR A 41 -6.31 17.17 6.01
CA THR A 41 -5.67 16.07 6.73
C THR A 41 -4.38 16.54 7.39
N PRO A 42 -4.08 16.15 8.65
CA PRO A 42 -2.79 16.43 9.28
C PRO A 42 -1.62 16.02 8.38
N ALA A 43 -0.62 16.89 8.23
CA ALA A 43 0.46 16.72 7.25
C ALA A 43 1.14 15.34 7.33
N THR A 44 1.45 14.86 8.54
CA THR A 44 2.04 13.53 8.77
C THR A 44 1.13 12.40 8.30
N LEU A 45 -0.17 12.48 8.59
CA LEU A 45 -1.12 11.46 8.17
C LEU A 45 -1.24 11.43 6.65
N TYR A 46 -1.36 12.62 6.04
CA TYR A 46 -1.42 12.76 4.59
C TYR A 46 -0.17 12.20 3.92
N ASN A 47 1.02 12.61 4.35
CA ASN A 47 2.27 12.21 3.73
C ASN A 47 2.53 10.70 3.89
N VAL A 48 2.17 10.12 5.04
CA VAL A 48 2.27 8.67 5.26
C VAL A 48 1.29 7.92 4.35
N ALA A 49 0.04 8.37 4.25
CA ALA A 49 -0.95 7.74 3.37
C ALA A 49 -0.60 7.88 1.88
N ASP A 50 -0.15 9.05 1.44
CA ASP A 50 0.29 9.29 0.06
C ASP A 50 1.51 8.45 -0.30
N PHE A 51 2.51 8.40 0.60
CA PHE A 51 3.69 7.56 0.42
C PHE A 51 3.33 6.09 0.28
N GLU A 52 2.42 5.61 1.13
CA GLU A 52 1.97 4.22 1.13
C GLU A 52 1.13 3.89 -0.12
N LEU A 53 0.19 4.77 -0.51
CA LEU A 53 -0.59 4.66 -1.75
C LEU A 53 0.32 4.63 -2.98
N SER A 54 1.32 5.50 -3.02
CA SER A 54 2.32 5.55 -4.10
C SER A 54 3.16 4.27 -4.15
N THR A 55 3.58 3.75 -2.99
CA THR A 55 4.30 2.48 -2.87
C THR A 55 3.47 1.33 -3.43
N TYR A 56 2.21 1.20 -3.00
CA TYR A 56 1.31 0.17 -3.49
C TYR A 56 1.05 0.28 -5.00
N LYS A 57 0.64 1.44 -5.50
CA LYS A 57 0.23 1.62 -6.90
C LYS A 57 1.38 1.54 -7.89
N LYS A 58 2.57 2.08 -7.55
CA LYS A 58 3.69 2.21 -8.50
C LYS A 58 4.68 1.05 -8.46
N TYR A 59 4.73 0.32 -7.35
CA TYR A 59 5.77 -0.70 -7.12
C TYR A 59 5.18 -2.10 -6.91
N LEU A 60 4.09 -2.24 -6.15
CA LEU A 60 3.50 -3.55 -5.85
C LEU A 60 2.45 -3.98 -6.86
N LEU A 61 1.48 -3.13 -7.18
CA LEU A 61 0.41 -3.48 -8.13
C LEU A 61 0.95 -3.92 -9.52
N PRO A 62 2.01 -3.30 -10.08
CA PRO A 62 2.55 -3.72 -11.38
C PRO A 62 3.21 -5.10 -11.40
N ILE A 63 3.56 -5.66 -10.24
CA ILE A 63 4.19 -6.98 -10.13
C ILE A 63 3.21 -8.09 -9.74
N LEU A 64 1.92 -7.76 -9.67
CA LEU A 64 0.79 -8.67 -9.45
C LEU A 64 0.06 -8.95 -10.78
N PRO A 65 -0.87 -9.93 -10.79
CA PRO A 65 -1.77 -10.13 -11.90
C PRO A 65 -2.55 -8.85 -12.27
N PRO A 66 -2.94 -8.69 -13.54
CA PRO A 66 -3.79 -7.59 -13.96
C PRO A 66 -5.07 -7.49 -13.12
N ASP A 67 -5.44 -6.27 -12.73
CA ASP A 67 -6.64 -6.00 -11.93
C ASP A 67 -6.71 -6.78 -10.59
N ALA A 68 -5.57 -7.19 -10.02
CA ALA A 68 -5.55 -7.98 -8.78
C ALA A 68 -6.28 -7.29 -7.60
N ASP A 69 -6.26 -5.96 -7.52
CA ASP A 69 -6.98 -5.15 -6.54
C ASP A 69 -8.51 -5.13 -6.73
N LYS A 70 -8.99 -5.47 -7.93
CA LYS A 70 -10.42 -5.61 -8.25
C LYS A 70 -10.92 -7.05 -8.12
N ASN A 71 -10.01 -8.02 -8.06
CA ASN A 71 -10.31 -9.44 -8.00
C ASN A 71 -9.99 -10.08 -6.63
N SER A 72 -9.35 -9.34 -5.72
CA SER A 72 -9.06 -9.76 -4.35
C SER A 72 -9.44 -8.70 -3.34
N LYS A 73 -10.25 -9.07 -2.34
CA LYS A 73 -10.58 -8.20 -1.20
C LYS A 73 -9.34 -7.91 -0.34
N ALA A 74 -8.36 -8.82 -0.34
CA ALA A 74 -7.11 -8.62 0.39
C ALA A 74 -6.28 -7.47 -0.20
N LEU A 75 -6.36 -7.26 -1.51
CA LEU A 75 -5.62 -6.24 -2.26
C LEU A 75 -6.42 -4.95 -2.46
N ALA A 76 -7.75 -5.01 -2.36
CA ALA A 76 -8.62 -3.85 -2.54
C ALA A 76 -8.39 -2.76 -1.47
N ILE A 77 -8.01 -1.56 -1.90
CA ILE A 77 -7.79 -0.39 -1.03
C ILE A 77 -9.08 0.37 -0.68
N SER A 78 -10.12 0.26 -1.51
CA SER A 78 -11.40 0.95 -1.32
C SER A 78 -12.54 -0.02 -1.55
N LYS A 79 -13.60 0.10 -0.73
CA LYS A 79 -14.82 -0.74 -0.82
C LYS A 79 -14.47 -2.24 -0.88
N ALA A 80 -13.48 -2.69 -0.11
CA ALA A 80 -12.99 -4.07 -0.13
C ALA A 80 -14.13 -5.09 0.06
N ASP A 81 -15.13 -4.78 0.89
CA ASP A 81 -16.29 -5.66 1.10
C ASP A 81 -17.13 -5.89 -0.15
N LYS A 82 -17.08 -4.96 -1.12
CA LYS A 82 -17.82 -5.02 -2.38
C LYS A 82 -17.05 -5.72 -3.51
N VAL A 83 -15.78 -6.05 -3.29
CA VAL A 83 -14.97 -6.76 -4.29
C VAL A 83 -15.42 -8.22 -4.37
N LYS A 84 -15.66 -8.70 -5.58
CA LYS A 84 -15.99 -10.10 -5.85
C LYS A 84 -14.68 -10.87 -6.00
N GLU A 85 -14.41 -11.77 -5.06
CA GLU A 85 -13.23 -12.64 -5.11
C GLU A 85 -13.24 -13.49 -6.38
N ASN A 86 -12.13 -13.48 -7.10
CA ASN A 86 -11.94 -14.34 -8.26
C ASN A 86 -10.54 -14.98 -8.26
N PRO A 87 -10.36 -16.10 -7.54
CA PRO A 87 -9.06 -16.75 -7.37
C PRO A 87 -8.41 -17.21 -8.69
N SER A 88 -9.20 -17.50 -9.72
CA SER A 88 -8.67 -17.94 -11.02
C SER A 88 -7.92 -16.83 -11.77
N LEU A 89 -8.12 -15.56 -11.39
CA LEU A 89 -7.37 -14.42 -11.93
C LEU A 89 -6.14 -14.08 -11.07
N LEU A 90 -5.84 -14.88 -10.04
CA LEU A 90 -4.74 -14.70 -9.11
C LEU A 90 -3.82 -15.93 -9.07
N THR A 91 -3.91 -16.80 -10.06
CA THR A 91 -3.07 -17.99 -10.19
C THR A 91 -1.63 -17.60 -10.56
N ASP A 92 -0.66 -18.44 -10.20
CA ASP A 92 0.77 -18.16 -10.38
C ASP A 92 1.18 -17.83 -11.82
N ASP A 93 0.48 -18.41 -12.82
CA ASP A 93 0.70 -18.18 -14.24
C ASP A 93 0.26 -16.78 -14.71
N MET A 94 -0.66 -16.15 -13.98
CA MET A 94 -1.12 -14.78 -14.25
C MET A 94 -0.15 -13.73 -13.71
N TYR A 95 0.80 -14.11 -12.85
CA TYR A 95 1.80 -13.17 -12.34
C TYR A 95 2.80 -12.80 -13.42
N PRO A 96 3.16 -11.51 -13.52
CA PRO A 96 4.21 -11.09 -14.43
C PRO A 96 5.55 -11.73 -14.06
N ARG A 97 6.37 -12.04 -15.08
CA ARG A 97 7.73 -12.53 -14.88
C ARG A 97 8.58 -11.42 -14.27
N MET A 98 9.34 -11.73 -13.23
CA MET A 98 10.13 -10.72 -12.51
C MET A 98 11.33 -10.19 -13.29
N ASN A 99 11.81 -10.92 -14.30
CA ASN A 99 12.99 -10.55 -15.09
C ASN A 99 12.69 -9.54 -16.22
N VAL A 100 11.46 -9.00 -16.31
CA VAL A 100 11.08 -8.01 -17.34
C VAL A 100 10.65 -6.69 -16.69
N GLY A 101 10.74 -5.60 -17.46
CA GLY A 101 10.07 -4.33 -17.13
C GLY A 101 10.55 -3.63 -15.85
N GLY A 102 11.74 -3.95 -15.35
CA GLY A 102 12.26 -3.38 -14.11
C GLY A 102 11.53 -3.86 -12.85
N PHE A 103 10.90 -5.05 -12.90
CA PHE A 103 10.06 -5.54 -11.80
C PHE A 103 10.85 -5.99 -10.56
N ILE A 104 12.09 -6.44 -10.73
CA ILE A 104 12.98 -6.72 -9.60
C ILE A 104 13.29 -5.42 -8.84
N GLU A 105 13.57 -4.34 -9.55
CA GLU A 105 13.83 -3.02 -8.98
C GLU A 105 12.58 -2.50 -8.27
N LYS A 106 11.39 -2.67 -8.88
CA LYS A 106 10.13 -2.34 -8.20
C LYS A 106 9.94 -3.11 -6.89
N TRP A 107 10.27 -4.40 -6.88
CA TRP A 107 10.21 -5.20 -5.68
C TRP A 107 11.20 -4.71 -4.61
N GLN A 108 12.46 -4.50 -4.98
CA GLN A 108 13.49 -4.00 -4.07
C GLN A 108 13.12 -2.63 -3.48
N ASP A 109 12.62 -1.72 -4.32
CA ASP A 109 12.14 -0.41 -3.90
C ASP A 109 10.94 -0.52 -2.95
N ALA A 110 9.98 -1.42 -3.23
CA ALA A 110 8.85 -1.66 -2.34
C ALA A 110 9.33 -2.11 -0.95
N ILE A 111 10.25 -3.08 -0.88
CA ILE A 111 10.81 -3.55 0.39
C ILE A 111 11.56 -2.43 1.12
N GLY A 112 12.36 -1.62 0.43
CA GLY A 112 13.03 -0.46 1.03
C GLY A 112 12.04 0.57 1.60
N ARG A 113 10.94 0.82 0.87
CA ARG A 113 9.85 1.69 1.32
C ARG A 113 9.10 1.12 2.53
N THR A 114 8.93 -0.20 2.62
CA THR A 114 8.35 -0.87 3.81
C THR A 114 9.19 -0.62 5.07
N VAL A 115 10.52 -0.70 4.96
CA VAL A 115 11.41 -0.37 6.09
C VAL A 115 11.27 1.08 6.52
N MET A 116 11.15 2.00 5.56
CA MET A 116 10.94 3.42 5.82
C MET A 116 9.61 3.68 6.52
N ILE A 117 8.49 3.17 6.00
CA ILE A 117 7.16 3.40 6.57
C ILE A 117 7.03 2.80 7.97
N THR A 118 7.59 1.60 8.17
CA THR A 118 7.63 0.95 9.48
C THR A 118 8.43 1.79 10.49
N SER A 119 9.57 2.33 10.08
CA SER A 119 10.36 3.23 10.93
C SER A 119 9.59 4.49 11.32
N ILE A 120 8.81 5.07 10.42
CA ILE A 120 8.00 6.28 10.70
C ILE A 120 6.86 5.99 11.67
N ILE A 121 6.21 4.83 11.50
CA ILE A 121 5.11 4.40 12.38
C ILE A 121 5.63 4.12 13.79
N LEU A 122 6.77 3.41 13.91
CA LEU A 122 7.30 2.96 15.20
C LEU A 122 8.11 4.03 15.94
N GLU A 123 8.73 4.98 15.24
CA GLU A 123 9.60 5.98 15.84
C GLU A 123 9.06 7.40 15.63
N PRO A 124 8.41 8.01 16.64
CA PRO A 124 7.85 9.36 16.54
C PRO A 124 8.85 10.43 16.08
N ARG A 125 10.15 10.26 16.42
CA ARG A 125 11.22 11.18 15.98
C ARG A 125 11.40 11.18 14.47
N LYS A 126 11.13 10.07 13.78
CA LYS A 126 11.23 9.97 12.31
C LYS A 126 10.01 10.55 11.60
N GLN A 127 8.90 10.78 12.31
CA GLN A 127 7.69 11.40 11.75
C GLN A 127 7.91 12.87 11.37
N ILE A 128 8.93 13.53 11.93
CA ILE A 128 9.29 14.90 11.52
C ILE A 128 9.63 14.99 10.02
N LEU A 129 10.16 13.90 9.44
CA LEU A 129 10.43 13.79 8.00
C LEU A 129 9.15 13.79 7.15
N PHE A 130 7.99 13.57 7.79
CA PHE A 130 6.68 13.48 7.16
C PHE A 130 5.75 14.63 7.55
N GLY A 131 6.28 15.71 8.15
CA GLY A 131 5.48 16.93 8.42
C GLY A 131 5.05 17.11 9.87
N GLY A 132 5.62 16.34 10.80
CA GLY A 132 5.48 16.58 12.25
C GLY A 132 5.06 15.35 13.03
N PHE A 133 4.75 15.53 14.31
CA PHE A 133 4.35 14.45 15.20
C PHE A 133 2.87 14.10 15.02
N LEU A 134 2.58 12.81 14.88
CA LEU A 134 1.23 12.28 14.86
C LEU A 134 1.19 10.91 15.53
N THR A 135 0.29 10.76 16.50
CA THR A 135 0.04 9.45 17.11
C THR A 135 -0.73 8.57 16.13
N LEU A 136 0.01 7.79 15.34
CA LEU A 136 -0.52 6.71 14.49
C LEU A 136 -0.84 5.43 15.31
N GLY A 137 -0.57 5.44 16.62
CA GLY A 137 -0.90 4.36 17.55
C GLY A 137 -0.92 4.81 19.01
N ARG A 138 -2.11 4.75 19.62
CA ARG A 138 -2.46 4.42 21.03
C ARG A 138 -3.96 4.71 21.24
N ARG A 139 -4.77 3.66 21.37
CA ARG A 139 -5.70 3.58 22.50
C ARG A 139 -5.01 2.72 23.54
#